data_AF-A0A6P0RKU7-F1
#
_entry.id   AF-A0A6P0RKU7-F1
#
_cell.length_a   1.000
_cell.length_b   1.000
_cell.length_c   1.000
_cell.angle_alpha   90.00
_cell.angle_beta   90.00
_cell.angle_gamma   90.00
#
_symmetry.space_group_name_H-M   'P 1'
#
loop_
_entity.id
_entity.type
_entity.pdbx_description
1 polymer ?
#
loop_
_entity_poly.entity_id
_entity_poly.type
_entity_poly.pdbx_seq_one_letter_code
_entity_poly.pdbx_strand_id
1 'polypeptide(L)'
;MDEVAKKIASLGLPGVVLVVAMSSTGMGGAYAVIYAVAGLGGPFGLVGGLTVLGLMTAVGDILSGYGIEALLTTVYKERSKSESLTMLIKEIKDLPISDNLKLKLESLLEGEKITVGVANSEPRTVEIVEE
;
A
#
# COMPACT_ATOMS: atom_id res chain seq x y z
N MET A 1 1.18 9.18 9.38
CA MET A 1 0.86 8.61 8.05
C MET A 1 1.73 7.40 7.75
N ASP A 2 3.06 7.52 7.79
CA ASP A 2 3.99 6.44 7.41
C ASP A 2 3.79 5.13 8.19
N GLU A 3 3.55 5.21 9.50
CA GLU A 3 3.32 4.01 10.30
C GLU A 3 2.00 3.30 9.95
N VAL A 4 0.96 4.07 9.63
CA VAL A 4 -0.33 3.52 9.16
C VAL A 4 -0.15 2.89 7.78
N ALA A 5 0.59 3.57 6.88
CA ALA A 5 0.92 3.04 5.57
C ALA A 5 1.75 1.74 5.67
N LYS A 6 2.67 1.64 6.64
CA LYS A 6 3.44 0.42 6.91
C LYS A 6 2.58 -0.72 7.42
N LYS A 7 1.62 -0.43 8.31
CA LYS A 7 0.63 -1.43 8.78
C LYS A 7 -0.24 -1.92 7.62
N ILE A 8 -0.70 -1.03 6.73
CA ILE A 8 -1.45 -1.41 5.53
C ILE A 8 -0.58 -2.22 4.56
N ALA A 9 0.66 -1.78 4.31
CA ALA A 9 1.61 -2.49 3.46
C ALA A 9 1.88 -3.91 3.98
N SER A 10 1.98 -4.09 5.31
CA SER A 10 2.16 -5.40 5.94
C SER A 10 0.95 -6.33 5.80
N LEU A 11 -0.24 -5.79 5.56
CA LEU A 11 -1.45 -6.56 5.24
C LEU A 11 -1.50 -6.96 3.76
N GLY A 12 -0.66 -6.35 2.90
CA GLY A 12 -0.61 -6.60 1.47
C GLY A 12 -1.87 -6.11 0.73
N LEU A 13 -2.27 -6.85 -0.31
CA LEU A 13 -3.46 -6.57 -1.12
C LEU A 13 -4.75 -6.41 -0.27
N PRO A 14 -5.05 -7.25 0.73
CA PRO A 14 -6.19 -7.04 1.63
C PRO A 14 -6.24 -5.64 2.28
N GLY A 15 -5.09 -5.07 2.62
CA GLY A 15 -4.99 -3.72 3.17
C GLY A 15 -5.31 -2.63 2.14
N VAL A 16 -4.85 -2.79 0.90
CA VAL A 16 -5.16 -1.85 -0.19
C VAL A 16 -6.64 -1.87 -0.52
N VAL A 17 -7.24 -3.06 -0.62
CA VAL A 17 -8.68 -3.23 -0.87
C VAL A 17 -9.51 -2.57 0.23
N LEU A 18 -9.08 -2.67 1.50
CA LEU A 18 -9.75 -1.97 2.61
C LEU A 18 -9.75 -0.45 2.41
N VAL A 19 -8.60 0.14 2.07
CA VAL A 19 -8.50 1.60 1.84
C VAL A 19 -9.41 2.04 0.68
N VAL A 20 -9.39 1.31 -0.43
CA VAL A 20 -10.23 1.60 -1.59
C VAL A 20 -11.71 1.47 -1.21
N ALA A 21 -12.10 0.41 -0.52
CA ALA A 21 -13.46 0.21 -0.04
C ALA A 21 -13.92 1.36 0.87
N MET A 22 -13.08 1.78 1.82
CA MET A 22 -13.37 2.91 2.71
C MET A 22 -13.51 4.24 1.98
N SER A 23 -12.74 4.46 0.91
CA SER A 23 -12.88 5.67 0.09
C SER A 23 -14.16 5.66 -0.76
N SER A 24 -14.66 4.48 -1.11
CA SER A 24 -15.84 4.30 -1.97
C SER A 24 -17.16 4.22 -1.19
N THR A 25 -17.12 3.83 0.09
CA THR A 25 -18.30 3.62 0.92
C THR A 25 -18.60 4.84 1.78
N GLY A 26 -19.79 5.42 1.60
CA GLY A 26 -20.33 6.40 2.54
C GLY A 26 -20.68 5.76 3.90
N MET A 27 -20.71 6.57 4.97
CA MET A 27 -20.89 6.19 6.38
C MET A 27 -22.17 5.38 6.74
N GLY A 28 -23.00 5.01 5.76
CA GLY A 28 -24.31 4.37 5.94
C GLY A 28 -24.33 2.84 6.14
N GLY A 29 -23.17 2.17 6.22
CA GLY A 29 -23.06 0.70 6.17
C GLY A 29 -22.53 0.01 7.42
N ALA A 30 -22.74 0.55 8.63
CA ALA A 30 -22.11 0.05 9.87
C ALA A 30 -22.22 -1.48 10.07
N TYR A 31 -23.35 -2.09 9.73
CA TYR A 31 -23.55 -3.54 9.86
C TYR A 31 -22.77 -4.37 8.83
N ALA A 32 -22.64 -3.88 7.59
CA ALA A 32 -21.86 -4.54 6.55
C ALA A 32 -20.35 -4.45 6.85
N VAL A 33 -19.91 -3.31 7.38
CA VAL A 33 -18.53 -3.12 7.86
C VAL A 33 -18.22 -4.07 9.01
N ILE A 34 -19.12 -4.24 9.97
CA ILE A 34 -18.93 -5.19 11.09
C ILE A 34 -18.83 -6.64 10.59
N TYR A 35 -19.68 -7.06 9.65
CA TYR A 35 -19.60 -8.42 9.07
C TYR A 35 -18.33 -8.62 8.23
N ALA A 36 -17.91 -7.61 7.46
CA ALA A 36 -16.67 -7.65 6.69
C ALA A 36 -15.44 -7.67 7.61
N VAL A 37 -15.45 -6.91 8.71
CA VAL A 37 -14.38 -6.89 9.71
C VAL A 37 -14.35 -8.19 10.51
N ALA A 38 -15.50 -8.78 10.85
CA ALA A 38 -15.56 -10.10 11.47
C ALA A 38 -15.04 -11.20 10.54
N GLY A 39 -15.29 -11.09 9.22
CA GLY A 39 -14.70 -11.96 8.21
C GLY A 39 -13.20 -11.73 7.99
N LEU A 40 -12.74 -10.47 8.01
CA LEU A 40 -11.33 -10.07 7.88
C LEU A 40 -10.50 -10.36 9.15
N GLY A 41 -11.13 -10.36 10.32
CA GLY A 41 -10.51 -10.73 11.60
C GLY A 41 -10.08 -12.20 11.66
N GLY A 42 -10.59 -13.04 10.75
CA GLY A 42 -10.16 -14.41 10.56
C GLY A 42 -10.19 -15.25 11.86
N PRO A 43 -9.26 -16.19 12.08
CA PRO A 43 -9.23 -17.04 13.28
C PRO A 43 -8.98 -16.25 14.57
N PHE A 44 -8.56 -14.98 14.48
CA PHE A 44 -8.32 -14.11 15.64
C PHE A 44 -9.60 -13.48 16.20
N GLY A 45 -10.76 -13.70 15.54
CA GLY A 45 -12.08 -13.32 16.04
C GLY A 45 -12.17 -11.84 16.42
N LEU A 46 -12.71 -11.57 17.62
CA LEU A 46 -12.89 -10.21 18.13
C LEU A 46 -11.60 -9.39 18.21
N VAL A 47 -10.46 -10.01 18.52
CA VAL A 47 -9.18 -9.30 18.62
C VAL A 47 -8.73 -8.81 17.26
N GLY A 48 -8.81 -9.67 16.23
CA GLY A 48 -8.54 -9.28 14.84
C GLY A 48 -9.52 -8.22 14.35
N GLY A 49 -10.80 -8.32 14.73
CA GLY A 49 -11.80 -7.31 14.40
C GLY A 49 -11.49 -5.95 15.01
N LEU A 50 -11.11 -5.90 16.29
CA LEU A 50 -10.79 -4.66 17.00
C LEU A 50 -9.52 -3.99 16.45
N THR A 51 -8.50 -4.77 16.09
CA THR A 51 -7.27 -4.22 15.52
C THR A 51 -7.53 -3.60 14.14
N VAL A 52 -8.33 -4.25 13.29
CA VAL A 52 -8.77 -3.68 12.00
C VAL A 52 -9.61 -2.42 12.23
N LEU A 53 -10.52 -2.40 13.20
CA LEU A 53 -11.30 -1.20 13.54
C LEU A 53 -10.40 -0.02 13.95
N GLY A 54 -9.41 -0.27 14.81
CA GLY A 54 -8.44 0.75 15.21
C GLY A 54 -7.63 1.29 14.03
N LEU A 55 -7.26 0.41 13.10
CA LEU A 55 -6.60 0.82 11.87
C LEU A 55 -7.54 1.64 10.96
N MET A 56 -8.80 1.25 10.83
CA MET A 56 -9.80 1.98 10.04
C MET A 56 -9.98 3.40 10.53
N THR A 57 -10.03 3.65 11.84
CA THR A 57 -10.10 5.02 12.37
C THR A 57 -8.92 5.87 11.90
N ALA A 58 -7.69 5.36 12.02
CA ALA A 58 -6.50 6.08 11.57
C ALA A 58 -6.46 6.29 10.04
N VAL A 59 -6.97 5.32 9.28
CA VAL A 59 -7.14 5.45 7.82
C VAL A 59 -8.18 6.50 7.47
N GLY A 60 -9.29 6.55 8.18
CA GLY A 60 -10.34 7.57 8.00
C GLY A 60 -9.82 8.99 8.21
N ASP A 61 -8.99 9.21 9.23
CA ASP A 61 -8.35 10.50 9.48
C ASP A 61 -7.41 10.90 8.32
N ILE A 62 -6.61 9.96 7.81
CA ILE A 62 -5.71 10.22 6.69
C ILE A 62 -6.49 10.46 5.39
N LEU A 63 -7.52 9.66 5.11
CA LEU A 63 -8.37 9.85 3.93
C LEU A 63 -9.06 11.21 3.96
N SER A 64 -9.52 11.66 5.13
CA SER A 64 -10.19 12.96 5.28
C SER A 64 -9.21 14.15 5.19
N GLY A 65 -7.97 13.99 5.68
CA GLY A 65 -6.98 15.06 5.69
C GLY A 65 -6.11 15.17 4.44
N TYR A 66 -5.70 14.03 3.86
CA TYR A 66 -4.72 13.95 2.76
C TYR A 66 -5.28 13.30 1.49
N GLY A 67 -6.44 12.67 1.57
CA GLY A 67 -7.07 11.97 0.46
C GLY A 67 -6.48 10.58 0.19
N ILE A 68 -7.14 9.86 -0.72
CA ILE A 68 -6.77 8.50 -1.11
C ILE A 68 -5.44 8.44 -1.87
N GLU A 69 -5.12 9.46 -2.67
CA GLU A 69 -3.92 9.45 -3.50
C GLU A 69 -2.63 9.40 -2.67
N ALA A 70 -2.54 10.25 -1.65
CA ALA A 70 -1.39 10.31 -0.76
C ALA A 70 -1.21 9.00 0.02
N LEU A 71 -2.31 8.43 0.51
CA LEU A 71 -2.26 7.18 1.27
C LEU A 71 -1.79 6.00 0.42
N LEU A 72 -2.39 5.78 -0.78
CA LEU A 72 -1.94 4.69 -1.65
C LEU A 72 -0.49 4.87 -2.10
N THR A 73 -0.09 6.10 -2.40
CA THR A 73 1.29 6.43 -2.78
C THR A 73 2.28 5.96 -1.69
N THR A 74 2.04 6.31 -0.43
CA THR A 74 2.92 5.90 0.67
C THR A 74 2.88 4.38 0.90
N VAL A 75 1.71 3.74 0.76
CA VAL A 75 1.57 2.29 0.91
C VAL A 75 2.34 1.53 -0.17
N TYR A 76 2.18 1.91 -1.45
CA TYR A 76 2.87 1.25 -2.56
C TYR A 76 4.38 1.49 -2.53
N LYS A 77 4.82 2.66 -2.07
CA LYS A 77 6.24 2.96 -1.80
C LYS A 77 6.83 2.12 -0.66
N GLU A 78 6.03 1.73 0.33
CA GLU A 78 6.51 0.82 1.36
C GLU A 78 6.54 -0.63 0.86
N ARG A 79 5.56 -1.04 0.05
CA ARG A 79 5.51 -2.39 -0.55
C ARG A 79 6.57 -2.62 -1.64
N SER A 80 6.98 -1.58 -2.37
CA SER A 80 8.07 -1.69 -3.37
C SER A 80 9.41 -2.11 -2.76
N LYS A 81 9.61 -1.89 -1.46
CA LYS A 81 10.82 -2.31 -0.75
C LYS A 81 10.87 -3.81 -0.46
N SER A 82 9.70 -4.46 -0.37
CA SER A 82 9.58 -5.88 0.00
C SER A 82 9.07 -6.77 -1.14
N GLU A 83 8.41 -6.21 -2.14
CA GLU A 83 7.75 -6.93 -3.23
C GLU A 83 8.27 -6.51 -4.62
N SER A 84 8.11 -7.37 -5.62
CA SER A 84 8.53 -7.07 -6.98
C SER A 84 7.65 -5.99 -7.62
N LEU A 85 8.27 -4.98 -8.24
CA LEU A 85 7.58 -3.89 -8.95
C LEU A 85 6.60 -4.40 -10.01
N THR A 86 6.95 -5.46 -10.75
CA THR A 86 6.09 -6.05 -11.78
C THR A 86 4.78 -6.61 -11.22
N MET A 87 4.81 -7.21 -10.03
CA MET A 87 3.59 -7.70 -9.36
C MET A 87 2.74 -6.53 -8.86
N LEU A 88 3.36 -5.50 -8.28
CA LEU A 88 2.64 -4.31 -7.81
C LEU A 88 1.96 -3.56 -8.97
N ILE A 89 2.62 -3.41 -10.11
CA ILE A 89 2.03 -2.80 -11.31
C ILE A 89 0.83 -3.61 -11.81
N LYS A 90 0.94 -4.94 -11.85
CA LYS A 90 -0.19 -5.81 -12.24
C LYS A 90 -1.37 -5.64 -11.29
N GLU A 91 -1.09 -5.60 -9.98
CA GLU A 91 -2.10 -5.39 -8.94
C GLU A 91 -2.81 -4.04 -9.10
N ILE A 92 -2.06 -2.96 -9.32
CA ILE A 92 -2.61 -1.61 -9.51
C ILE A 92 -3.59 -1.56 -10.70
N LYS A 93 -3.29 -2.28 -11.77
CA LYS A 93 -4.18 -2.36 -12.95
C LYS A 93 -5.53 -2.98 -12.63
N ASP A 94 -5.53 -4.00 -11.77
CA ASP A 94 -6.74 -4.73 -11.36
C ASP A 94 -7.55 -3.99 -10.28
N LEU A 95 -7.01 -2.93 -9.65
CA LEU A 95 -7.74 -2.16 -8.64
C LEU A 95 -8.93 -1.38 -9.23
N PRO A 96 -10.07 -1.33 -8.54
CA PRO A 96 -11.23 -0.51 -8.92
C PRO A 96 -11.05 0.95 -8.49
N ILE A 97 -9.99 1.60 -8.98
CA ILE A 97 -9.66 3.02 -8.77
C ILE A 97 -9.62 3.76 -10.11
N SER A 98 -9.57 5.10 -10.09
CA SER A 98 -9.50 5.92 -11.30
C SER A 98 -8.21 5.68 -12.10
N ASP A 99 -8.31 5.74 -13.43
CA ASP A 99 -7.16 5.53 -14.32
C ASP A 99 -6.04 6.55 -14.08
N ASN A 100 -6.39 7.80 -13.72
CA ASN A 100 -5.41 8.82 -13.37
C ASN A 100 -4.57 8.40 -12.15
N LEU A 101 -5.21 7.82 -11.13
CA LEU A 101 -4.51 7.36 -9.94
C LEU A 101 -3.64 6.12 -10.24
N LYS A 102 -4.11 5.22 -11.11
CA LYS A 102 -3.29 4.08 -11.59
C LYS A 102 -2.00 4.57 -12.24
N LEU A 103 -2.10 5.51 -13.18
CA LEU A 103 -0.94 6.08 -13.87
C LEU A 103 0.05 6.74 -12.91
N LYS A 104 -0.44 7.48 -11.91
CA LYS A 104 0.40 8.08 -10.87
C LYS A 104 1.17 7.01 -10.08
N LEU A 105 0.49 5.96 -9.63
CA LEU A 105 1.11 4.88 -8.87
C LEU A 105 2.15 4.10 -9.72
N GLU A 106 1.82 3.80 -10.98
CA GLU A 106 2.77 3.17 -11.91
C GLU A 106 4.01 4.04 -12.12
N SER A 107 3.83 5.34 -12.39
CA SER A 107 4.95 6.28 -12.60
C SER A 107 5.87 6.40 -11.38
N LEU A 108 5.32 6.28 -10.17
CA LEU A 108 6.08 6.30 -8.94
C LEU A 108 6.94 5.04 -8.78
N LEU A 109 6.37 3.87 -9.07
CA LEU A 109 7.09 2.60 -9.03
C LEU A 109 8.15 2.49 -10.13
N GLU A 110 7.88 3.03 -11.31
CA GLU A 110 8.85 3.12 -12.40
C GLU A 110 9.98 4.13 -12.09
N GLY A 111 9.65 5.25 -11.44
CA GLY A 111 10.65 6.20 -10.94
C GLY A 111 11.57 5.59 -9.88
N GLU A 112 11.04 4.70 -9.03
CA GLU A 112 11.82 3.97 -8.02
C GLU A 112 12.77 2.92 -8.64
N LYS A 113 12.39 2.36 -9.79
CA LYS A 113 13.28 1.50 -10.60
C LYS A 113 14.57 2.22 -11.01
N ILE A 114 14.51 3.53 -11.23
CA ILE A 114 15.67 4.36 -11.61
C ILE A 114 16.54 4.72 -10.39
N THR A 115 15.95 4.97 -9.21
CA THR A 115 16.72 5.30 -8.01
C THR A 115 17.42 4.10 -7.37
N VAL A 116 16.80 2.91 -7.40
CA VAL A 116 17.44 1.67 -6.92
C VAL A 116 18.51 1.17 -7.90
N GLY A 117 18.34 1.44 -9.20
CA GLY A 117 19.36 1.15 -10.22
C GLY A 117 20.66 1.94 -10.06
N VAL A 118 20.61 3.14 -9.48
CA VAL A 118 21.79 3.98 -9.22
C VAL A 118 22.50 3.61 -7.92
N ALA A 119 21.79 3.07 -6.92
CA ALA A 119 22.37 2.68 -5.64
C ALA A 119 23.15 1.36 -5.68
N ASN A 120 22.97 0.53 -6.71
CA ASN A 120 23.63 -0.78 -6.82
C ASN A 120 24.86 -0.79 -7.76
N SER A 121 25.30 0.38 -8.21
CA SER A 121 26.62 0.56 -8.82
C SER A 121 27.61 1.00 -7.75
N GLU A 122 27.96 0.08 -6.85
CA GLU A 122 29.23 0.19 -6.12
C GLU A 122 30.36 0.36 -7.15
N PRO A 123 31.29 1.32 -6.95
CA PRO A 123 32.40 1.51 -7.87
C PRO A 123 33.26 0.26 -7.79
N ARG A 124 33.22 -0.56 -8.84
CA ARG A 124 34.22 -1.62 -9.04
C ARG A 124 35.58 -0.93 -9.09
N THR A 125 36.34 -1.03 -8.01
CA THR A 125 37.77 -0.77 -8.03
C THR A 125 38.36 -1.75 -9.03
N VAL A 126 38.65 -1.26 -10.22
CA VAL A 126 39.49 -1.95 -11.19
C VAL A 126 40.91 -1.85 -10.63
N GLU A 127 41.36 -2.88 -9.92
CA GLU A 127 42.79 -3.05 -9.70
C GLU A 127 43.42 -3.43 -11.04
N ILE A 128 44.05 -2.42 -11.64
CA ILE A 128 44.84 -2.52 -12.86
C ILE A 128 46.25 -2.94 -12.42
N VAL A 129 46.63 -4.18 -12.80
CA VAL A 129 47.97 -4.57 -13.32
C VAL A 129 49.08 -4.71 -12.24
N GLU A 130 50.04 -5.63 -12.27
CA GLU A 130 50.83 -6.20 -13.37
C GLU A 130 51.42 -7.58 -12.96
N GLU A 131 51.85 -8.33 -13.98
CA GLU A 131 52.50 -9.65 -13.94
C GLU A 131 53.84 -9.69 -13.18
#